data_AF-A0A803SQ01-F1
#
_entry.id   AF-A0A803SQ01-F1
#
_cell.length_a   1.000
_cell.length_b   1.000
_cell.length_c   1.000
_cell.angle_alpha   90.00
_cell.angle_beta   90.00
_cell.angle_gamma   90.00
#
_symmetry.space_group_name_H-M   'P 1'
#
loop_
_entity.id
_entity.type
_entity.pdbx_description
1 polymer ?
#
loop_
_entity_poly.entity_id
_entity_poly.type
_entity_poly.pdbx_seq_one_letter_code
_entity_poly.pdbx_strand_id
1 'polypeptide(L)'
;MKKWQQEKRLNQEELKTGKSEVKKHTEINEIYLRNIEEKDKQYKRYLDNFLEISNKFENEKVKMEALIKKSHDENQECIKRAVAAEISVLQNWKETELYKLFRKVTYAEANLKYLEFMTSRSTVPQSKLQIESWETYISNLKEKIRKAENEFEERICMVKSGALLNNIPMVEIAELQPPSGLPSVSILLLVCIRSEYTILYHYAM
;
A
#
# COMPACT_ATOMS: atom_id res chain seq x y z
N MET A 1 86.44 35.12 -70.05
CA MET A 1 85.49 36.21 -69.73
C MET A 1 84.02 35.81 -69.90
N LYS A 2 83.59 35.24 -71.05
CA LYS A 2 82.18 34.85 -71.30
C LYS A 2 81.59 33.78 -70.35
N LYS A 3 82.33 32.72 -69.99
CA LYS A 3 81.86 31.67 -69.05
C LYS A 3 81.51 32.22 -67.66
N TRP A 4 82.39 33.04 -67.10
CA TRP A 4 82.19 33.65 -65.78
C TRP A 4 80.97 34.60 -65.72
N GLN A 5 80.71 35.36 -66.78
CA GLN A 5 79.53 36.23 -66.85
C GLN A 5 78.22 35.44 -66.91
N GLN A 6 78.20 34.31 -67.63
CA GLN A 6 77.05 33.42 -67.72
C GLN A 6 76.76 32.74 -66.37
N GLU A 7 77.79 32.22 -65.71
CA GLU A 7 77.69 31.58 -64.39
C GLU A 7 77.22 32.57 -63.30
N LYS A 8 77.75 33.81 -63.33
CA LYS A 8 77.27 34.89 -62.46
C LYS A 8 75.78 35.19 -62.65
N ARG A 9 75.29 35.17 -63.90
CA ARG A 9 73.87 35.39 -64.21
C ARG A 9 72.99 34.26 -63.69
N LEU A 10 73.38 33.00 -63.93
CA LEU A 10 72.65 31.82 -63.47
C LEU A 10 72.56 31.79 -61.94
N ASN A 11 73.68 31.99 -61.23
CA ASN A 11 73.69 32.06 -59.77
C ASN A 11 72.83 33.21 -59.23
N GLN A 12 72.77 34.34 -59.94
CA GLN A 12 71.93 35.46 -59.55
C GLN A 12 70.43 35.18 -59.77
N GLU A 13 70.07 34.44 -60.82
CA GLU A 13 68.70 33.97 -61.08
C GLU A 13 68.28 32.91 -60.03
N GLU A 14 69.12 31.92 -59.73
CA GLU A 14 68.87 30.93 -58.66
C GLU A 14 68.70 31.60 -57.29
N LEU A 15 69.56 32.56 -56.94
CA LEU A 15 69.45 33.28 -55.68
C LEU A 15 68.14 34.08 -55.57
N LYS A 16 67.68 34.68 -56.68
CA LYS A 16 66.38 35.39 -56.72
C LYS A 16 65.23 34.41 -56.53
N THR A 17 65.26 33.27 -57.22
CA THR A 17 64.25 32.22 -57.09
C THR A 17 64.21 31.66 -55.66
N GLY A 18 65.37 31.31 -55.09
CA GLY A 18 65.48 30.82 -53.72
C GLY A 18 64.95 31.82 -52.68
N LYS A 19 65.27 33.11 -52.82
CA LYS A 19 64.72 34.17 -51.95
C LYS A 19 63.20 34.30 -52.06
N SER A 20 62.66 34.19 -53.27
CA SER A 20 61.20 34.19 -53.52
C SER A 20 60.54 32.99 -52.85
N GLU A 21 61.11 31.80 -52.96
CA GLU A 21 60.56 30.58 -52.34
C GLU A 21 60.63 30.61 -50.81
N VAL A 22 61.74 31.10 -50.22
CA VAL A 22 61.82 31.30 -48.77
C VAL A 22 60.72 32.24 -48.29
N LYS A 23 60.51 33.36 -48.98
CA LYS A 23 59.45 34.31 -48.63
C LYS A 23 58.05 33.68 -48.65
N LYS A 24 57.72 32.91 -49.69
CA LYS A 24 56.45 32.18 -49.78
C LYS A 24 56.28 31.19 -48.62
N HIS A 25 57.32 30.43 -48.30
CA HIS A 25 57.26 29.47 -47.18
C HIS A 25 57.06 30.17 -45.84
N THR A 26 57.69 31.34 -45.62
CA THR A 26 57.47 32.14 -44.41
C THR A 26 56.02 32.61 -44.30
N GLU A 27 55.45 33.16 -45.38
CA GLU A 27 54.06 33.61 -45.42
C GLU A 27 53.07 32.45 -45.15
N ILE A 28 53.32 31.30 -45.76
CA ILE A 28 52.51 30.08 -45.55
C ILE A 28 52.61 29.61 -44.09
N ASN A 29 53.81 29.59 -43.51
CA ASN A 29 54.03 29.17 -42.13
C ASN A 29 53.31 30.09 -41.13
N GLU A 30 53.31 31.41 -41.37
CA GLU A 30 52.55 32.38 -40.57
C GLU A 30 51.03 32.15 -40.64
N ILE A 31 50.50 31.77 -41.82
CA ILE A 31 49.09 31.39 -41.97
C ILE A 31 48.79 30.12 -41.15
N TYR A 32 49.66 29.09 -41.22
CA TYR A 32 49.47 27.87 -40.44
C TYR A 32 49.51 28.13 -38.93
N LEU A 33 50.46 28.93 -38.45
CA LEU A 33 50.54 29.28 -37.02
C LEU A 33 49.28 29.98 -36.53
N ARG A 34 48.75 30.95 -37.29
CA ARG A 34 47.48 31.62 -36.95
C ARG A 34 46.30 30.66 -36.94
N ASN A 35 46.23 29.75 -37.90
CA ASN A 35 45.17 28.74 -37.95
C ASN A 35 45.23 27.77 -36.76
N ILE A 36 46.43 27.35 -36.36
CA ILE A 36 46.63 26.49 -35.17
C ILE A 36 46.16 27.23 -33.91
N GLU A 37 46.55 28.50 -33.74
CA GLU A 37 46.16 29.30 -32.57
C GLU A 37 44.64 29.50 -32.51
N GLU A 38 44.00 29.80 -33.65
CA GLU A 38 42.55 29.94 -33.73
C GLU A 38 41.83 28.63 -33.41
N LYS A 39 42.32 27.49 -33.94
CA LYS A 39 41.76 26.18 -33.63
C LYS A 39 41.92 25.83 -32.16
N ASP A 40 43.07 26.12 -31.55
CA ASP A 40 43.29 25.89 -30.11
C ASP A 40 42.30 26.70 -29.24
N LYS A 41 42.05 27.97 -29.60
CA LYS A 41 41.03 28.80 -28.95
C LYS A 41 39.62 28.24 -29.10
N GLN A 42 39.27 27.75 -30.30
CA GLN A 42 37.96 27.11 -30.53
C GLN A 42 37.81 25.83 -29.72
N TYR A 43 38.83 24.96 -29.69
CA TYR A 43 38.80 23.73 -28.91
C TYR A 43 38.64 23.97 -27.42
N LYS A 44 39.36 24.95 -26.86
CA LYS A 44 39.18 25.34 -25.45
C LYS A 44 37.74 25.77 -25.16
N ARG A 45 37.16 26.62 -26.00
CA ARG A 45 35.75 27.05 -25.84
C ARG A 45 34.77 25.87 -25.90
N TYR A 46 34.98 24.93 -26.83
CA TYR A 46 34.13 23.74 -26.93
C TYR A 46 34.27 22.84 -25.71
N LEU A 47 35.48 22.66 -25.20
CA LEU A 47 35.75 21.89 -24.00
C LEU A 47 35.07 22.51 -22.78
N ASP A 48 35.22 23.83 -22.58
CA ASP A 48 34.61 24.54 -21.45
C ASP A 48 33.08 24.40 -21.49
N ASN A 49 32.46 24.61 -22.65
CA ASN A 49 31.03 24.44 -22.84
C ASN A 49 30.57 22.98 -22.59
N PHE A 50 31.33 22.00 -23.08
CA PHE A 50 31.03 20.59 -22.83
C PHE A 50 31.08 20.25 -21.34
N LEU A 51 32.11 20.73 -20.63
CA LEU A 51 32.27 20.50 -19.20
C LEU A 51 31.15 21.17 -18.39
N GLU A 52 30.75 22.40 -18.75
CA GLU A 52 29.63 23.09 -18.12
C GLU A 52 28.33 22.29 -18.28
N ILE A 53 28.00 21.88 -19.51
CA ILE A 53 26.81 21.07 -19.79
C ILE A 53 26.86 19.72 -19.05
N SER A 54 28.00 19.02 -19.09
CA SER A 54 28.16 17.73 -18.43
C SER A 54 28.00 17.83 -16.92
N ASN A 55 28.58 18.86 -16.29
CA ASN A 55 28.44 19.08 -14.85
C ASN A 55 27.00 19.42 -14.46
N LYS A 56 26.32 20.23 -15.27
CA LYS A 56 24.89 20.52 -15.07
C LYS A 56 24.05 19.24 -15.18
N PHE A 57 24.30 18.43 -16.20
CA PHE A 57 23.58 17.17 -16.41
C PHE A 57 23.80 16.19 -15.25
N GLU A 58 25.04 16.02 -14.77
CA GLU A 58 25.31 15.13 -13.64
C GLU A 58 24.60 15.61 -12.36
N ASN A 59 24.57 16.92 -12.10
CA ASN A 59 23.82 17.47 -10.97
C ASN A 59 22.31 17.23 -11.08
N GLU A 60 21.74 17.33 -12.28
CA GLU A 60 20.31 17.03 -12.52
C GLU A 60 20.00 15.55 -12.37
N LYS A 61 20.89 14.69 -12.88
CA LYS A 61 20.79 13.23 -12.74
C LYS A 61 20.76 12.81 -11.27
N VAL A 62 21.70 13.29 -10.45
CA VAL A 62 21.74 13.00 -9.01
C VAL A 62 20.45 13.43 -8.30
N LYS A 63 19.90 14.60 -8.65
CA LYS A 63 18.62 15.06 -8.10
C LYS A 63 17.46 14.14 -8.52
N MET A 64 17.43 13.72 -9.78
CA MET A 64 16.39 12.83 -10.30
C MET A 64 16.44 11.45 -9.62
N GLU A 65 17.63 10.87 -9.46
CA GLU A 65 17.83 9.60 -8.75
C GLU A 65 17.35 9.69 -7.29
N ALA A 66 17.65 10.80 -6.61
CA ALA A 66 17.16 11.06 -5.25
C ALA A 66 15.63 11.16 -5.19
N LEU A 67 14.99 11.82 -6.16
CA LEU A 67 13.53 11.93 -6.24
C LEU A 67 12.87 10.59 -6.54
N ILE A 68 13.45 9.78 -7.44
CA ILE A 68 12.95 8.43 -7.74
C ILE A 68 13.00 7.57 -6.48
N LYS A 69 14.12 7.58 -5.77
CA LYS A 69 14.26 6.83 -4.51
C LYS A 69 13.24 7.29 -3.47
N LYS A 70 13.10 8.60 -3.27
CA LYS A 70 12.15 9.18 -2.32
C LYS A 70 10.70 8.75 -2.65
N SER A 71 10.30 8.88 -3.91
CA SER A 71 8.96 8.49 -4.37
C SER A 71 8.69 7.00 -4.18
N HIS A 72 9.68 6.15 -4.48
CA HIS A 72 9.60 4.72 -4.23
C HIS A 72 9.39 4.40 -2.74
N ASP A 73 10.18 5.01 -1.86
CA ASP A 73 10.10 4.81 -0.42
C ASP A 73 8.75 5.30 0.14
N GLU A 74 8.27 6.47 -0.31
CA GLU A 74 6.96 7.01 0.04
C GLU A 74 5.83 6.10 -0.43
N ASN A 75 5.89 5.59 -1.65
CA ASN A 75 4.88 4.66 -2.17
C ASN A 75 4.85 3.34 -1.38
N GLN A 76 6.02 2.79 -1.04
CA GLN A 76 6.09 1.56 -0.24
C GLN A 76 5.50 1.76 1.16
N GLU A 77 5.74 2.92 1.77
CA GLU A 77 5.16 3.27 3.05
C GLU A 77 3.64 3.50 2.97
N CYS A 78 3.16 4.15 1.91
CA CYS A 78 1.73 4.27 1.63
C CYS A 78 1.05 2.91 1.50
N ILE A 79 1.66 1.95 0.79
CA ILE A 79 1.16 0.58 0.67
C ILE A 79 1.09 -0.10 2.04
N LYS A 80 2.13 0.00 2.86
CA LYS A 80 2.12 -0.58 4.22
C LYS A 80 1.00 -0.02 5.08
N ARG A 81 0.77 1.30 5.02
CA ARG A 81 -0.32 1.96 5.76
C ARG A 81 -1.69 1.55 5.25
N ALA A 82 -1.87 1.43 3.94
CA ALA A 82 -3.12 0.96 3.34
C ALA A 82 -3.44 -0.47 3.79
N VAL A 83 -2.48 -1.40 3.71
CA VAL A 83 -2.64 -2.77 4.18
C VAL A 83 -2.97 -2.82 5.68
N ALA A 84 -2.29 -2.03 6.51
CA ALA A 84 -2.58 -1.95 7.94
C ALA A 84 -4.01 -1.44 8.23
N ALA A 85 -4.47 -0.44 7.48
CA ALA A 85 -5.82 0.09 7.60
C ALA A 85 -6.87 -0.95 7.17
N GLU A 86 -6.66 -1.64 6.06
CA GLU A 86 -7.55 -2.72 5.60
C GLU A 86 -7.64 -3.86 6.63
N ILE A 87 -6.52 -4.26 7.23
CA ILE A 87 -6.48 -5.25 8.31
C ILE A 87 -7.27 -4.76 9.53
N SER A 88 -7.11 -3.49 9.92
CA SER A 88 -7.83 -2.91 11.06
C SER A 88 -9.35 -2.90 10.83
N VAL A 89 -9.79 -2.59 9.60
CA VAL A 89 -11.20 -2.68 9.20
C VAL A 89 -11.71 -4.11 9.34
N LEU A 90 -10.97 -5.11 8.82
CA LEU A 90 -11.34 -6.52 8.95
C LEU A 90 -11.41 -6.99 10.41
N GLN A 91 -10.46 -6.56 11.25
CA GLN A 91 -10.46 -6.88 12.68
C GLN A 91 -11.69 -6.29 13.39
N ASN A 92 -12.03 -5.03 13.12
CA ASN A 92 -13.21 -4.39 13.69
C ASN A 92 -14.51 -5.09 13.24
N TRP A 93 -14.60 -5.48 11.96
CA TRP A 93 -15.75 -6.25 11.47
C TRP A 93 -15.83 -7.63 12.11
N LYS A 94 -14.70 -8.34 12.25
CA LYS A 94 -14.62 -9.61 12.97
C LYS A 94 -15.17 -9.45 14.38
N GLU A 95 -14.65 -8.49 15.14
CA GLU A 95 -15.08 -8.22 16.52
C GLU A 95 -16.57 -7.90 16.61
N THR A 96 -17.06 -7.01 15.74
CA THR A 96 -18.47 -6.59 15.70
C THR A 96 -19.41 -7.77 15.43
N GLU A 97 -19.09 -8.60 14.44
CA GLU A 97 -19.92 -9.74 14.06
C GLU A 97 -19.87 -10.87 15.10
N LEU A 98 -18.69 -11.19 15.62
CA LEU A 98 -18.55 -12.18 16.68
C LEU A 98 -19.29 -11.74 17.94
N TYR A 99 -19.20 -10.46 18.32
CA TYR A 99 -19.95 -9.91 19.45
C TYR A 99 -21.46 -10.11 19.30
N LYS A 100 -22.03 -9.83 18.11
CA LYS A 100 -23.45 -10.07 17.83
C LYS A 100 -23.83 -11.54 18.02
N LEU A 101 -23.00 -12.46 17.54
CA LEU A 101 -23.24 -13.91 17.67
C LEU A 101 -23.10 -14.38 19.13
N PHE A 102 -22.07 -13.94 19.85
CA PHE A 102 -21.90 -14.26 21.27
C PHE A 102 -23.09 -13.78 22.10
N ARG A 103 -23.61 -12.58 21.84
CA ARG A 103 -24.83 -12.08 22.50
C ARG A 103 -26.03 -13.00 22.26
N LYS A 104 -26.18 -13.54 21.04
CA LYS A 104 -27.25 -14.51 20.72
C LYS A 104 -27.05 -15.83 21.46
N VAL A 105 -25.81 -16.32 21.60
CA VAL A 105 -25.49 -17.52 22.38
C VAL A 105 -25.86 -17.32 23.85
N THR A 106 -25.40 -16.23 24.47
CA THR A 106 -25.71 -15.93 25.88
C THR A 106 -27.22 -15.80 26.10
N TYR A 107 -27.93 -15.14 25.17
CA TYR A 107 -29.40 -15.06 25.22
C TYR A 107 -30.05 -16.45 25.15
N ALA A 108 -29.61 -17.30 24.21
CA ALA A 108 -30.16 -18.64 24.05
C ALA A 108 -29.85 -19.54 25.25
N GLU A 109 -28.65 -19.48 25.81
CA GLU A 109 -28.25 -20.22 27.00
C GLU A 109 -29.07 -19.81 28.23
N ALA A 110 -29.38 -18.52 28.40
CA ALA A 110 -30.26 -18.05 29.46
C ALA A 110 -31.70 -18.57 29.31
N ASN A 111 -32.24 -18.60 28.09
CA ASN A 111 -33.57 -19.15 27.82
C ASN A 111 -33.63 -20.67 28.03
N LEU A 112 -32.60 -21.39 27.60
CA LEU A 112 -32.47 -22.84 27.83
C LEU A 112 -32.49 -23.15 29.34
N LYS A 113 -31.67 -22.44 30.13
CA LYS A 113 -31.64 -22.60 31.58
C LYS A 113 -32.99 -22.34 32.25
N TYR A 114 -33.73 -21.34 31.76
CA TYR A 114 -35.08 -21.06 32.23
C TYR A 114 -36.07 -22.19 31.87
N LEU A 115 -36.00 -22.74 30.66
CA LEU A 115 -36.82 -23.88 30.23
C LEU A 115 -36.55 -25.15 31.03
N GLU A 116 -35.28 -25.46 31.28
CA GLU A 116 -34.86 -26.60 32.10
C GLU A 116 -35.42 -26.46 33.52
N PHE A 117 -35.34 -25.26 34.12
CA PHE A 117 -35.91 -24.98 35.42
C PHE A 117 -37.43 -25.19 35.45
N MET A 118 -38.17 -24.67 34.46
CA MET A 118 -39.63 -24.84 34.39
C MET A 118 -40.04 -26.29 34.12
N THR A 119 -39.28 -27.01 33.30
CA THR A 119 -39.53 -28.42 32.96
C THR A 119 -39.25 -29.34 34.14
N SER A 120 -38.25 -29.04 34.98
CA SER A 120 -38.00 -29.81 36.21
C SER A 120 -39.19 -29.81 37.19
N ARG A 121 -40.13 -28.87 37.02
CA ARG A 121 -41.33 -28.68 37.84
C ARG A 121 -42.64 -29.13 37.14
N SER A 122 -42.56 -29.66 35.91
CA SER A 122 -43.72 -29.96 35.05
C SER A 122 -43.49 -31.22 34.21
N THR A 123 -44.45 -32.14 34.16
CA THR A 123 -44.33 -33.42 33.44
C THR A 123 -44.82 -33.37 31.98
N VAL A 124 -44.80 -32.20 31.34
CA VAL A 124 -45.39 -32.01 29.99
C VAL A 124 -44.37 -32.33 28.88
N PRO A 125 -44.64 -33.29 27.97
CA PRO A 125 -43.71 -33.69 26.90
C PRO A 125 -43.28 -32.56 25.94
N GLN A 126 -44.15 -31.55 25.73
CA GLN A 126 -43.88 -30.40 24.88
C GLN A 126 -42.63 -29.61 25.29
N SER A 127 -42.28 -29.62 26.58
CA SER A 127 -41.14 -28.86 27.08
C SER A 127 -39.79 -29.51 26.75
N LYS A 128 -39.77 -30.85 26.56
CA LYS A 128 -38.56 -31.58 26.16
C LYS A 128 -38.15 -31.28 24.72
N LEU A 129 -39.11 -31.27 23.79
CA LEU A 129 -38.86 -30.87 22.40
C LEU A 129 -38.39 -29.41 22.29
N GLN A 130 -38.89 -28.53 23.16
CA GLN A 130 -38.41 -27.15 23.21
C GLN A 130 -36.95 -27.08 23.68
N ILE A 131 -36.57 -27.80 24.74
CA ILE A 131 -35.18 -27.88 25.22
C ILE A 131 -34.25 -28.33 24.08
N GLU A 132 -34.57 -29.44 23.42
CA GLU A 132 -33.78 -29.99 22.29
C GLU A 132 -33.64 -28.98 21.13
N SER A 133 -34.70 -28.21 20.84
CA SER A 133 -34.65 -27.17 19.82
C SER A 133 -33.71 -26.00 20.19
N TRP A 134 -33.66 -25.60 21.46
CA TRP A 134 -32.75 -24.57 21.95
C TRP A 134 -31.30 -25.04 22.00
N GLU A 135 -31.05 -26.28 22.41
CA GLU A 135 -29.71 -26.91 22.36
C GLU A 135 -29.16 -26.96 20.93
N THR A 136 -30.03 -27.34 19.97
CA THR A 136 -29.69 -27.35 18.54
C THR A 136 -29.40 -25.93 18.04
N TYR A 137 -30.22 -24.94 18.43
CA TYR A 137 -30.00 -23.54 18.08
C TYR A 137 -28.66 -23.00 18.61
N ILE A 138 -28.31 -23.29 19.87
CA ILE A 138 -27.04 -22.90 20.48
C ILE A 138 -25.87 -23.56 19.75
N SER A 139 -25.97 -24.85 19.44
CA SER A 139 -24.94 -25.60 18.70
C SER A 139 -24.70 -24.98 17.32
N ASN A 140 -25.76 -24.63 16.61
CA ASN A 140 -25.69 -23.95 15.32
C ASN A 140 -25.05 -22.55 15.42
N LEU A 141 -25.35 -21.78 16.48
CA LEU A 141 -24.71 -20.49 16.72
C LEU A 141 -23.22 -20.63 17.00
N LYS A 142 -22.81 -21.60 17.82
CA LYS A 142 -21.39 -21.88 18.12
C LYS A 142 -20.62 -22.27 16.87
N GLU A 143 -21.22 -23.09 16.01
CA GLU A 143 -20.62 -23.45 14.72
C GLU A 143 -20.51 -22.23 13.78
N LYS A 144 -21.51 -21.33 13.78
CA LYS A 144 -21.43 -20.08 13.01
C LYS A 144 -20.31 -19.16 13.49
N ILE A 145 -20.11 -19.04 14.80
CA ILE A 145 -19.00 -18.28 15.40
C ILE A 145 -17.67 -18.82 14.86
N ARG A 146 -17.47 -20.15 14.92
CA ARG A 146 -16.25 -20.80 14.44
C ARG A 146 -16.01 -20.56 12.96
N LYS A 147 -17.04 -20.68 12.12
CA LYS A 147 -16.93 -20.42 10.68
C LYS A 147 -16.59 -18.96 10.37
N ALA A 148 -17.30 -18.02 11.00
CA ALA A 148 -17.05 -16.60 10.81
C ALA A 148 -15.63 -16.21 11.22
N GLU A 149 -15.15 -16.72 12.37
CA GLU A 149 -13.78 -16.48 12.82
C GLU A 149 -12.74 -16.96 11.80
N ASN A 150 -12.87 -18.19 11.30
CA ASN A 150 -11.96 -18.74 10.31
C ASN A 150 -11.96 -17.91 9.01
N GLU A 151 -13.14 -17.52 8.53
CA GLU A 151 -13.27 -16.74 7.30
C GLU A 151 -12.63 -15.35 7.44
N PHE A 152 -12.86 -14.66 8.57
CA PHE A 152 -12.19 -13.38 8.83
C PHE A 152 -10.66 -13.52 8.89
N GLU A 153 -10.13 -14.57 9.52
CA GLU A 153 -8.68 -14.79 9.57
C GLU A 153 -8.08 -15.11 8.20
N GLU A 154 -8.79 -15.84 7.36
CA GLU A 154 -8.38 -16.11 5.98
C GLU A 154 -8.31 -14.80 5.17
N ARG A 155 -9.32 -13.93 5.29
CA ARG A 155 -9.34 -12.60 4.64
C ARG A 155 -8.20 -11.72 5.12
N ILE A 156 -7.92 -11.70 6.43
CA ILE A 156 -6.79 -10.96 6.98
C ILE A 156 -5.47 -11.49 6.42
N CYS A 157 -5.30 -12.81 6.29
CA CYS A 157 -4.11 -13.41 5.69
C CYS A 157 -3.95 -13.05 4.20
N MET A 158 -5.05 -13.04 3.43
CA MET A 158 -5.04 -12.61 2.03
C MET A 158 -4.60 -11.15 1.89
N VAL A 159 -5.16 -10.24 2.69
CA VAL A 159 -4.77 -8.81 2.68
C VAL A 159 -3.32 -8.61 3.09
N LYS A 160 -2.85 -9.31 4.13
CA LYS A 160 -1.42 -9.31 4.52
C LYS A 160 -0.50 -9.76 3.39
N SER A 161 -0.99 -10.64 2.51
CA SER A 161 -0.25 -11.17 1.36
C SER A 161 -0.34 -10.26 0.13
N GLY A 162 -1.08 -9.15 0.20
CA GLY A 162 -1.18 -8.15 -0.86
C GLY A 162 -2.47 -8.21 -1.69
N ALA A 163 -3.46 -9.03 -1.32
CA ALA A 163 -4.77 -8.97 -1.95
C ALA A 163 -5.51 -7.68 -1.52
N LEU A 164 -6.20 -7.04 -2.46
CA LEU A 164 -7.03 -5.87 -2.15
C LEU A 164 -8.32 -6.30 -1.44
N LEU A 165 -8.67 -5.65 -0.34
CA LEU A 165 -9.88 -5.95 0.42
C LEU A 165 -11.16 -5.99 -0.45
N ASN A 166 -11.30 -5.06 -1.41
CA ASN A 166 -12.46 -4.97 -2.30
C ASN A 166 -12.62 -6.18 -3.24
N ASN A 167 -11.55 -6.94 -3.47
CA ASN A 167 -11.58 -8.11 -4.35
C ASN A 167 -11.90 -9.40 -3.59
N ILE A 168 -11.97 -9.34 -2.25
CA ILE A 168 -12.24 -10.51 -1.42
C ILE A 168 -13.74 -10.55 -1.10
N PRO A 169 -14.45 -11.67 -1.34
CA PRO A 169 -15.87 -11.83 -1.04
C PRO A 169 -16.20 -11.45 0.42
N MET A 170 -17.35 -10.81 0.63
CA MET A 170 -17.82 -10.40 1.96
C MET A 170 -18.24 -11.61 2.78
N VAL A 171 -17.97 -11.57 4.09
CA VAL A 171 -18.43 -12.61 5.03
C VAL A 171 -19.95 -12.54 5.14
N GLU A 172 -20.64 -13.56 4.62
CA GLU A 172 -22.09 -13.67 4.70
C GLU A 172 -22.50 -14.46 5.95
N ILE A 173 -22.94 -13.74 6.99
CA ILE A 173 -23.47 -14.37 8.20
C ILE A 173 -24.99 -14.45 8.08
N ALA A 174 -25.48 -15.57 7.55
CA ALA A 174 -26.93 -15.83 7.48
C ALA A 174 -27.58 -15.71 8.87
N GLU A 175 -28.73 -15.03 8.97
CA GLU A 175 -29.43 -14.89 10.25
C GLU A 175 -30.07 -16.23 10.70
N LEU A 176 -29.88 -16.60 11.96
CA LEU A 176 -30.64 -17.69 12.59
C LEU A 176 -31.74 -17.11 13.46
N GLN A 177 -32.97 -17.52 13.17
CA GLN A 177 -34.13 -17.19 14.01
C GLN A 177 -34.18 -18.09 15.24
N PRO A 178 -34.46 -17.54 16.43
CA PRO A 178 -34.60 -18.34 17.64
C PRO A 178 -35.84 -19.25 17.56
N PRO A 179 -35.84 -20.40 18.26
CA PRO A 179 -37.02 -21.25 18.38
C PRO A 179 -38.23 -20.51 18.95
N SER A 180 -39.43 -20.79 18.42
CA SER A 180 -40.69 -20.21 18.89
C SER A 180 -41.23 -20.93 20.15
N GLY A 181 -41.83 -20.18 21.08
CA GLY A 181 -42.59 -20.77 22.19
C GLY A 181 -42.29 -20.30 23.62
N LEU A 182 -41.62 -19.16 23.82
CA LEU A 182 -41.45 -18.55 25.15
C LEU A 182 -41.91 -17.09 25.15
N PRO A 183 -42.66 -16.62 26.18
CA PRO A 183 -42.67 -15.20 26.49
C PRO A 183 -41.25 -14.81 26.90
N SER A 184 -40.69 -13.80 26.23
CA SER A 184 -39.39 -13.22 26.54
C SER A 184 -39.19 -13.11 28.06
N VAL A 185 -38.02 -13.48 28.58
CA VAL A 185 -37.66 -13.27 29.99
C VAL A 185 -37.85 -11.80 30.41
N SER A 186 -37.82 -10.85 29.47
CA SER A 186 -38.19 -9.45 29.69
C SER A 186 -39.64 -9.28 30.17
N ILE A 187 -40.58 -10.12 29.73
CA ILE A 187 -41.98 -10.09 30.15
C ILE A 187 -42.12 -10.65 31.57
N LEU A 188 -41.33 -11.65 31.95
CA LEU A 188 -41.40 -12.23 33.30
C LEU A 188 -40.75 -11.34 34.37
N LEU A 189 -39.65 -10.64 34.05
CA LEU A 189 -39.12 -9.60 34.95
C LEU A 189 -40.14 -8.47 35.17
N LEU A 190 -40.88 -8.06 34.13
CA LEU A 190 -41.96 -7.09 34.25
C LEU A 190 -43.14 -7.61 35.09
N VAL A 191 -43.49 -8.89 34.99
CA VAL A 191 -44.55 -9.51 35.80
C VAL A 191 -44.11 -9.70 37.27
N CYS A 192 -42.86 -10.09 37.52
CA CYS A 192 -42.31 -10.21 38.88
C CYS A 192 -42.21 -8.86 39.59
N ILE A 193 -41.74 -7.81 38.91
CA ILE A 193 -41.70 -6.45 39.49
C ILE A 193 -43.14 -5.97 39.80
N ARG A 194 -44.11 -6.20 38.90
CA ARG A 194 -45.50 -5.78 39.12
C ARG A 194 -46.21 -6.55 40.26
N SER A 195 -45.79 -7.80 40.51
CA SER A 195 -46.25 -8.61 41.65
C SER A 195 -45.73 -8.07 42.99
N GLU A 196 -44.46 -7.68 43.07
CA GLU A 196 -43.87 -7.13 44.31
C GLU A 196 -44.47 -5.77 44.70
N TYR A 197 -44.77 -4.91 43.73
CA TYR A 197 -45.46 -3.64 44.00
C TYR A 197 -46.91 -3.82 44.48
N THR A 198 -47.62 -4.88 44.06
CA THR A 198 -49.02 -5.10 44.49
C THR A 198 -49.10 -5.59 45.93
N ILE A 199 -48.11 -6.35 46.40
CA ILE A 199 -48.06 -6.85 47.78
C ILE A 199 -47.74 -5.71 48.76
N LEU A 200 -46.89 -4.74 48.37
CA LEU A 200 -46.56 -3.59 49.21
C LEU A 200 -47.74 -2.62 49.41
N TYR A 201 -48.66 -2.51 48.44
CA TYR A 201 -49.86 -1.66 48.59
C TYR A 201 -50.95 -2.26 49.48
N HIS A 202 -50.96 -3.57 49.72
CA HIS A 202 -51.91 -4.21 50.64
C HIS A 202 -51.42 -4.30 52.09
N TYR A 203 -50.18 -3.94 52.38
CA TYR A 203 -49.64 -3.89 53.75
C TYR A 203 -49.52 -2.46 54.32
N ALA A 204 -49.95 -1.45 53.55
CA ALA A 204 -49.87 -0.03 53.90
C ALA A 204 -51.24 0.66 54.01
N MET A 205 -52.32 -0.11 54.22
CA MET A 205 -53.68 0.39 54.48
C MET A 205 -54.25 -0.32 55.70
#